data_AF-A0A7C6S2K4-F1
#
_entry.id   AF-A0A7C6S2K4-F1
#
_cell.length_a   1.000
_cell.length_b   1.000
_cell.length_c   1.000
_cell.angle_alpha   90.00
_cell.angle_beta   90.00
_cell.angle_gamma   90.00
#
_symmetry.space_group_name_H-M   'P 1'
#
loop_
_entity.id
_entity.type
_entity.pdbx_description
1 polymer ?
#
loop_
_entity_poly.entity_id
_entity_poly.type
_entity_poly.pdbx_seq_one_letter_code
_entity_poly.pdbx_strand_id
1 'polypeptide(L)'
;MRKKLFLLDAYALIYRSYYAFIRNPRINSKNFNTSAIFGFVNTLEEVLRKEDPSHIAVVFDPPGPTFRHEEYKEYKAQREKTPEDIKLAIPIIKDIIEAYNIDILEVDGYEADDVVGT
;
A
#
# COMPACT_ATOMS: atom_id res chain seq x y z
N MET A 1 25.29 -12.17 9.33
CA MET A 1 24.09 -11.35 9.60
C MET A 1 22.85 -12.23 9.42
N ARG A 2 21.79 -12.05 10.21
CA ARG A 2 20.53 -12.77 9.98
C ARG A 2 19.84 -12.17 8.76
N LYS A 3 19.42 -13.02 7.83
CA LYS A 3 18.56 -12.59 6.71
C LYS A 3 17.20 -12.20 7.29
N LYS A 4 16.76 -10.98 7.01
CA LYS A 4 15.40 -10.48 7.29
C LYS A 4 14.67 -10.24 5.99
N LEU A 5 13.44 -10.73 5.90
CA LEU A 5 12.50 -10.46 4.82
C LEU A 5 11.40 -9.55 5.36
N PHE A 6 11.10 -8.48 4.64
CA PHE A 6 9.97 -7.59 4.93
C PHE A 6 8.98 -7.62 3.78
N LEU A 7 7.72 -7.94 4.09
CA LEU A 7 6.60 -7.85 3.17
C LEU A 7 5.67 -6.75 3.69
N LEU A 8 5.49 -5.71 2.90
CA LEU A 8 4.69 -4.54 3.29
C LEU A 8 3.33 -4.58 2.61
N ASP A 9 2.24 -4.59 3.39
CA ASP A 9 0.89 -4.36 2.86
C ASP A 9 0.75 -2.88 2.45
N ALA A 10 0.65 -2.65 1.14
CA ALA A 10 0.56 -1.31 0.58
C ALA A 10 -0.71 -0.57 1.04
N TYR A 11 -1.87 -1.22 0.97
CA TYR A 11 -3.14 -0.57 1.27
C TYR A 11 -3.22 -0.19 2.74
N ALA A 12 -2.79 -1.06 3.66
CA ALA A 12 -2.73 -0.72 5.09
C ALA A 12 -1.89 0.54 5.33
N LEU A 13 -0.71 0.64 4.71
CA LEU A 13 0.18 1.80 4.85
C LEU A 13 -0.38 3.08 4.20
N ILE A 14 -1.01 2.95 3.04
CA ILE A 14 -1.63 4.06 2.30
C ILE A 14 -2.81 4.63 3.09
N TYR A 15 -3.74 3.79 3.55
CA TYR A 15 -4.89 4.22 4.33
C TYR A 15 -4.47 4.84 5.66
N ARG A 16 -3.52 4.20 6.37
CA ARG A 16 -2.95 4.75 7.62
C ARG A 16 -2.39 6.16 7.39
N SER A 17 -1.65 6.34 6.30
CA SER A 17 -1.04 7.62 5.95
C SER A 17 -2.07 8.68 5.57
N TYR A 18 -3.05 8.32 4.73
CA TYR A 18 -4.15 9.21 4.36
C TYR A 18 -4.92 9.73 5.58
N TYR A 19 -5.38 8.84 6.45
CA TYR A 19 -6.16 9.22 7.62
C TYR A 19 -5.34 9.97 8.68
N ALA A 20 -4.04 9.73 8.78
CA ALA A 20 -3.16 10.52 9.66
C ALA A 20 -3.12 12.01 9.28
N PHE A 21 -3.27 12.33 7.99
CA PHE A 21 -3.23 13.70 7.47
C PHE A 21 -4.61 14.27 7.08
N ILE A 22 -5.72 13.52 7.27
CA ILE A 22 -7.04 13.94 6.77
C ILE A 22 -7.50 15.31 7.31
N ARG A 23 -7.11 15.65 8.55
CA ARG A 23 -7.42 16.95 9.18
C ARG A 23 -6.53 18.10 8.72
N ASN A 24 -5.35 17.78 8.17
CA ASN A 24 -4.40 18.76 7.64
C ASN A 24 -3.66 18.18 6.42
N PRO A 25 -4.35 18.11 5.26
CA PRO A 25 -3.81 17.47 4.07
C PRO A 25 -2.57 18.17 3.55
N ARG A 26 -1.61 17.39 3.04
CA ARG A 26 -0.46 17.90 2.30
C ARG A 26 -0.87 18.15 0.84
N ILE A 27 -1.04 19.40 0.48
CA ILE A 27 -1.39 19.83 -0.89
C ILE A 27 -0.17 20.47 -1.54
N ASN A 28 0.17 20.06 -2.76
CA ASN A 28 1.27 20.67 -3.51
C ASN A 28 0.84 21.93 -4.29
N SER A 29 1.78 22.60 -4.96
CA SER A 29 1.52 23.82 -5.75
C SER A 29 0.57 23.64 -6.94
N LYS A 30 0.29 22.40 -7.34
CA LYS A 30 -0.67 22.04 -8.40
C LYS A 30 -2.04 21.63 -7.82
N ASN A 31 -2.29 21.92 -6.55
CA ASN A 31 -3.52 21.55 -5.83
C ASN A 31 -3.78 20.03 -5.75
N PHE A 32 -2.72 19.22 -5.74
CA PHE A 32 -2.82 17.78 -5.63
C PHE A 32 -2.51 17.30 -4.20
N ASN A 33 -3.34 16.41 -3.66
CA ASN A 33 -3.18 15.84 -2.33
C ASN A 33 -2.10 14.75 -2.31
N THR A 34 -0.96 15.05 -1.69
CA THR A 34 0.19 14.14 -1.58
C THR A 34 0.27 13.42 -0.24
N SER A 35 -0.78 13.49 0.59
CA SER A 35 -0.73 13.00 1.98
C SER A 35 -0.43 11.50 2.08
N ALA A 36 -1.14 10.69 1.30
CA ALA A 36 -0.95 9.25 1.26
C ALA A 36 0.46 8.87 0.78
N ILE A 37 0.92 9.51 -0.29
CA ILE A 37 2.25 9.33 -0.89
C ILE A 37 3.34 9.67 0.13
N PHE A 38 3.25 10.85 0.75
CA PHE A 38 4.22 11.33 1.72
C PHE A 38 4.33 10.40 2.94
N GLY A 39 3.20 9.99 3.52
CA GLY A 39 3.22 9.10 4.67
C GLY A 39 3.70 7.67 4.34
N PHE A 40 3.36 7.17 3.15
CA PHE A 40 3.84 5.88 2.67
C PHE A 40 5.37 5.89 2.53
N VAL A 41 5.92 6.87 1.81
CA VAL A 41 7.37 6.98 1.59
C VAL A 41 8.13 7.17 2.90
N ASN A 42 7.62 7.99 3.83
CA ASN A 42 8.25 8.13 5.14
C ASN A 42 8.29 6.80 5.92
N THR A 43 7.21 6.01 5.85
CA THR A 43 7.19 4.69 6.48
C THR A 43 8.21 3.76 5.81
N LEU A 44 8.25 3.74 4.48
CA LEU A 44 9.17 2.90 3.73
C LEU A 44 10.63 3.23 4.08
N GLU A 45 10.99 4.52 4.06
CA GLU A 45 12.30 5.02 4.47
C GLU A 45 12.65 4.64 5.92
N GLU A 46 11.69 4.76 6.83
CA GLU A 46 11.88 4.37 8.22
C GLU A 46 12.20 2.87 8.35
N VAL A 47 11.46 2.01 7.65
CA VAL A 47 11.70 0.55 7.62
C VAL A 47 13.08 0.26 7.05
N LEU A 48 13.42 0.81 5.88
CA LEU A 48 14.72 0.59 5.25
C LEU A 48 15.88 0.99 6.17
N ARG A 49 15.79 2.15 6.83
CA ARG A 49 16.87 2.66 7.68
C ARG A 49 16.97 1.97 9.04
N LYS A 50 15.85 1.62 9.67
CA LYS A 50 15.86 1.03 11.01
C LYS A 50 16.08 -0.47 10.98
N GLU A 51 15.50 -1.15 10.00
CA GLU A 51 15.49 -2.60 9.99
C GLU A 51 16.61 -3.21 9.16
N ASP A 52 17.16 -2.46 8.21
CA ASP A 52 18.21 -2.87 7.27
C ASP A 52 17.89 -4.27 6.68
N PRO A 53 16.75 -4.40 5.98
CA PRO A 53 16.27 -5.70 5.56
C PRO A 53 17.14 -6.25 4.44
N SER A 54 17.45 -7.55 4.51
CA SER A 54 18.16 -8.22 3.42
C SER A 54 17.30 -8.44 2.17
N HIS A 55 15.97 -8.47 2.34
CA HIS A 55 14.99 -8.64 1.28
C HIS A 55 13.75 -7.81 1.66
N ILE A 56 13.15 -7.15 0.69
CA ILE A 56 11.92 -6.36 0.87
C ILE A 56 11.06 -6.46 -0.38
N ALA A 57 9.75 -6.56 -0.19
CA ALA A 57 8.75 -6.43 -1.25
C ALA A 57 7.51 -5.69 -0.73
N VAL A 58 6.79 -5.06 -1.64
CA VAL A 58 5.51 -4.39 -1.34
C VAL A 58 4.38 -5.17 -2.00
N VAL A 59 3.37 -5.51 -1.22
CA VAL A 59 2.24 -6.34 -1.66
C VAL A 59 1.00 -5.46 -1.85
N PHE A 60 0.38 -5.56 -3.01
CA PHE A 60 -0.89 -4.90 -3.33
C PHE A 60 -2.01 -5.93 -3.48
N ASP A 61 -3.23 -5.52 -3.10
CA ASP A 61 -4.43 -6.24 -3.51
C ASP A 61 -4.61 -6.09 -5.04
N PRO A 62 -4.98 -7.16 -5.76
CA PRO A 62 -5.20 -7.11 -7.20
C PRO A 62 -6.49 -6.35 -7.54
N PRO A 63 -6.62 -5.82 -8.77
CA PRO A 63 -7.86 -5.26 -9.26
C PRO A 63 -8.91 -6.36 -9.42
N GLY A 64 -10.08 -6.15 -8.81
CA GLY A 64 -11.25 -7.02 -9.02
C GLY A 64 -11.62 -7.88 -7.81
N PRO A 65 -12.59 -8.81 -7.96
CA PRO A 65 -13.01 -9.68 -6.88
C PRO A 65 -11.93 -10.72 -6.56
N THR A 66 -11.72 -10.99 -5.28
CA THR A 66 -10.89 -12.11 -4.81
C THR A 66 -11.74 -13.36 -4.62
N PHE A 67 -11.11 -14.53 -4.43
CA PHE A 67 -11.83 -15.79 -4.17
C PHE A 67 -12.85 -15.67 -3.02
N ARG A 68 -12.56 -14.82 -2.01
CA ARG A 68 -13.47 -14.53 -0.89
C ARG A 68 -14.74 -13.81 -1.32
N HIS A 69 -14.65 -12.93 -2.32
CA HIS A 69 -15.80 -12.24 -2.89
C HIS A 69 -16.65 -13.18 -3.76
N GLU A 70 -16.02 -14.17 -4.39
CA GLU A 70 -16.71 -15.22 -5.14
C GLU A 70 -17.48 -16.17 -4.22
N GLU A 71 -16.88 -16.56 -3.10
CA GLU A 71 -17.48 -17.44 -2.10
C GLU A 71 -18.58 -16.75 -1.28
N TYR A 72 -18.39 -15.46 -0.93
CA TYR A 72 -19.36 -14.69 -0.15
C TYR A 72 -19.48 -13.25 -0.64
N LYS A 73 -20.61 -12.94 -1.31
CA LYS A 73 -20.85 -11.62 -1.93
C LYS A 73 -20.91 -10.44 -0.95
N GLU A 74 -21.27 -10.67 0.31
CA GLU A 74 -21.35 -9.62 1.34
C GLU A 74 -20.00 -9.44 2.06
N TYR A 75 -18.97 -10.20 1.68
CA TYR A 75 -17.62 -10.02 2.20
C TYR A 75 -17.14 -8.58 1.98
N LYS A 76 -16.73 -7.91 3.05
CA LYS A 76 -16.32 -6.48 3.06
C LYS A 76 -17.38 -5.49 2.54
N ALA A 77 -18.66 -5.87 2.39
CA ALA A 77 -19.71 -4.99 1.85
C ALA A 77 -19.97 -3.72 2.68
N GLN A 78 -19.61 -3.72 3.97
CA GLN A 78 -19.72 -2.54 4.84
C GLN A 78 -18.51 -1.61 4.75
N ARG A 79 -17.45 -1.95 4.01
CA ARG A 79 -16.29 -1.05 3.85
C ARG A 79 -16.69 0.17 3.03
N GLU A 80 -16.24 1.34 3.47
CA GLU A 80 -16.36 2.55 2.68
C GLU A 80 -15.58 2.42 1.37
N LYS A 81 -16.09 3.07 0.32
CA LYS A 81 -15.38 3.15 -0.95
C LYS A 81 -14.02 3.80 -0.75
N THR A 82 -13.00 3.31 -1.44
CA THR A 82 -11.67 3.93 -1.45
C THR A 82 -11.76 5.41 -1.82
N PRO A 83 -11.28 6.32 -0.97
CA PRO A 83 -11.24 7.75 -1.25
C PRO A 83 -10.54 8.06 -2.58
N GLU A 84 -11.02 9.07 -3.31
CA GLU A 84 -10.48 9.41 -4.62
C GLU A 84 -9.00 9.83 -4.55
N ASP A 85 -8.63 10.58 -3.51
CA ASP A 85 -7.23 10.94 -3.23
C ASP A 85 -6.31 9.73 -3.10
N ILE A 86 -6.80 8.62 -2.53
CA ILE A 86 -6.02 7.37 -2.44
C ILE A 86 -5.86 6.75 -3.82
N LYS A 87 -6.94 6.67 -4.62
CA LYS A 87 -6.86 6.11 -5.98
C LYS A 87 -5.87 6.86 -6.85
N LEU A 88 -5.84 8.19 -6.75
CA LEU A 88 -4.89 9.03 -7.48
C LEU A 88 -3.45 8.88 -6.96
N ALA A 89 -3.27 8.55 -5.68
CA ALA A 89 -1.95 8.32 -5.09
C ALA A 89 -1.32 6.98 -5.47
N ILE A 90 -2.12 5.91 -5.63
CA ILE A 90 -1.63 4.54 -5.91
C ILE A 90 -0.66 4.46 -7.10
N PRO A 91 -0.98 4.98 -8.31
CA PRO A 91 -0.05 4.87 -9.44
C PRO A 91 1.29 5.54 -9.15
N ILE A 92 1.27 6.70 -8.48
CA ILE A 92 2.49 7.43 -8.11
C ILE A 92 3.30 6.65 -7.05
N ILE A 93 2.61 5.97 -6.12
CA ILE A 93 3.27 5.12 -5.12
C ILE A 93 3.94 3.92 -5.80
N LYS A 94 3.29 3.28 -6.78
CA LYS A 94 3.90 2.20 -7.57
C LYS A 94 5.15 2.69 -8.31
N ASP A 95 5.07 3.83 -8.99
CA ASP A 95 6.23 4.44 -9.67
C ASP A 95 7.40 4.69 -8.70
N ILE A 96 7.11 5.15 -7.47
CA ILE A 96 8.13 5.37 -6.45
C ILE A 96 8.74 4.05 -6.00
N ILE A 97 7.94 3.02 -5.68
CA ILE A 97 8.46 1.71 -5.24
C ILE A 97 9.39 1.11 -6.31
N GLU A 98 9.01 1.19 -7.59
CA GLU A 98 9.84 0.77 -8.71
C GLU A 98 11.15 1.56 -8.77
N ALA A 99 11.11 2.88 -8.54
CA ALA A 99 12.32 3.72 -8.49
C ALA A 99 13.27 3.36 -7.34
N TYR A 100 12.77 2.78 -6.24
CA TYR A 100 13.57 2.20 -5.17
C TYR A 100 14.18 0.82 -5.53
N ASN A 101 13.83 0.26 -6.69
CA ASN A 101 14.13 -1.12 -7.09
C ASN A 101 13.60 -2.16 -6.08
N ILE A 102 12.39 -1.92 -5.57
CA ILE A 102 11.69 -2.85 -4.68
C ILE A 102 10.62 -3.58 -5.49
N ASP A 103 10.55 -4.90 -5.33
CA ASP A 103 9.54 -5.71 -6.02
C ASP A 103 8.12 -5.37 -5.53
N ILE A 104 7.22 -5.21 -6.49
CA ILE A 104 5.78 -5.13 -6.25
C ILE A 104 5.19 -6.51 -6.51
N LEU A 105 4.52 -7.07 -5.50
CA LEU A 105 3.83 -8.34 -5.59
C LEU A 105 2.32 -8.10 -5.66
N GLU A 106 1.70 -8.66 -6.68
CA GLU A 106 0.27 -8.57 -6.93
C GLU A 106 -0.14 -9.88 -7.61
N VAL A 107 -1.11 -10.61 -7.02
CA VAL A 107 -1.52 -11.93 -7.49
C VAL A 107 -3.02 -11.92 -7.70
N ASP A 108 -3.44 -12.11 -8.95
CA ASP A 108 -4.85 -12.14 -9.32
C ASP A 108 -5.63 -13.15 -8.46
N GLY A 109 -6.76 -12.69 -7.91
CA GLY A 109 -7.66 -13.51 -7.09
C GLY A 109 -7.29 -13.63 -5.60
N TYR A 110 -6.12 -13.17 -5.16
CA TYR A 110 -5.65 -13.27 -3.76
C TYR A 110 -5.46 -11.89 -3.11
N GLU A 111 -5.81 -11.74 -1.84
CA GLU A 111 -5.56 -10.48 -1.12
C GLU A 111 -4.10 -10.40 -0.64
N ALA A 112 -3.63 -9.21 -0.30
CA ALA A 112 -2.27 -8.99 0.18
C ALA A 112 -1.94 -9.89 1.39
N ASP A 113 -2.90 -10.07 2.30
CA ASP A 113 -2.76 -10.98 3.45
C ASP A 113 -2.52 -12.44 3.02
N ASP A 114 -3.13 -12.89 1.91
CA ASP A 114 -2.95 -14.24 1.38
C ASP A 114 -1.57 -14.42 0.73
N VAL A 115 -1.12 -13.39 0.00
CA VAL A 115 0.21 -13.36 -0.63
C VAL A 115 1.31 -13.31 0.43
N VAL A 116 1.12 -12.54 1.51
CA VAL A 116 2.06 -12.46 2.63
C VAL A 116 2.14 -13.78 3.41
N GLY A 117 1.04 -14.53 3.48
CA GLY A 117 0.97 -15.80 4.22
C GLY A 117 1.57 -17.02 3.51
N THR A 118 1.99 -16.88 2.24
CA THR A 118 2.52 -17.96 1.40
C THR A 118 4.04 -18.07 1.50
#